data_AF-A0A8T4MGB9-F1
#
_entry.id   AF-A0A8T4MGB9-F1
#
_cell.length_a   1.000
_cell.length_b   1.000
_cell.length_c   1.000
_cell.angle_alpha   90.00
_cell.angle_beta   90.00
_cell.angle_gamma   90.00
#
_symmetry.space_group_name_H-M   'P 1'
#
loop_
_entity.id
_entity.type
_entity.pdbx_description
1 polymer ?
#
loop_
_entity_poly.entity_id
_entity_poly.type
_entity_poly.pdbx_seq_one_letter_code
_entity_poly.pdbx_strand_id
1 'polypeptide(L)'
;MRKSLRYLIFIIIIAVVAGIVIGANLLDKNSKPAINLNSNSPVTANVVYEPVKLTKDNLPGFLQSQALINDIPKNGVILLKLYNFDSGSRIWEENYVIEKASVKKGSVDNPDVILSIHSKYVSELGDFCNAIKTARANGDFGFESGMSEAALLWKYKGMMKYKNCFGL
;
A
#
# COMPACT_ATOMS: atom_id res chain seq x y z
N MET A 1 29.36 -28.15 35.54
CA MET A 1 28.46 -26.98 35.61
C MET A 1 27.88 -26.50 34.26
N ARG A 2 28.53 -26.71 33.10
CA ARG A 2 27.98 -26.24 31.78
C ARG A 2 26.83 -27.06 31.19
N LYS A 3 26.65 -28.32 31.60
CA LYS A 3 25.59 -29.20 31.08
C LYS A 3 24.19 -28.84 31.60
N SER A 4 24.08 -28.37 32.84
CA SER A 4 22.80 -27.96 33.44
C SER A 4 22.24 -26.67 32.85
N LEU A 5 23.11 -25.73 32.44
CA LEU A 5 22.69 -24.49 31.80
C LEU A 5 22.09 -24.72 30.41
N ARG A 6 22.64 -25.65 29.62
CA ARG A 6 22.10 -26.03 28.31
C ARG A 6 20.71 -26.67 28.43
N TYR A 7 20.51 -27.48 29.48
CA TYR A 7 19.23 -28.12 29.76
C TYR A 7 18.17 -27.09 30.16
N LEU A 8 18.55 -26.08 30.96
CA LEU A 8 17.65 -25.01 31.38
C LEU A 8 17.18 -24.14 30.20
N ILE A 9 18.08 -23.80 29.28
CA ILE A 9 17.72 -23.05 28.05
C ILE A 9 16.74 -23.85 27.20
N PHE A 10 16.95 -25.17 27.07
CA PHE A 10 16.06 -26.03 26.29
C PHE A 10 14.64 -26.10 26.88
N ILE A 11 14.53 -26.17 28.22
CA ILE A 11 13.24 -26.16 28.92
C ILE A 11 12.51 -24.83 28.70
N ILE A 12 13.22 -23.69 28.75
CA ILE A 12 12.63 -22.37 28.52
C ILE A 12 12.07 -22.27 27.09
N ILE A 13 12.82 -22.73 26.08
CA ILE A 13 12.36 -22.71 24.68
C ILE A 13 11.09 -23.57 24.52
N ILE A 14 11.06 -24.77 25.10
CA ILE A 14 9.88 -25.64 25.05
C ILE A 14 8.67 -24.97 25.73
N ALA A 15 8.87 -24.34 26.90
CA ALA A 15 7.79 -23.65 27.62
C ALA A 15 7.21 -22.47 26.81
N VAL A 16 8.07 -21.69 26.14
CA VAL A 16 7.63 -20.58 25.27
C VAL A 16 6.85 -21.09 24.07
N VAL A 17 7.33 -22.13 23.39
CA VAL A 17 6.63 -22.73 22.23
C VAL A 17 5.28 -23.31 22.66
N ALA A 18 5.21 -24.02 23.79
CA ALA A 18 3.96 -24.55 24.33
C ALA A 18 2.97 -23.43 24.68
N GLY A 19 3.44 -22.34 25.29
CA GLY A 19 2.61 -21.17 25.60
C GLY A 19 2.00 -20.51 24.36
N ILE A 20 2.77 -20.40 23.27
CA ILE A 20 2.28 -19.84 21.99
C ILE A 20 1.19 -20.74 21.38
N VAL A 21 1.39 -22.06 21.38
CA VAL A 21 0.41 -23.02 20.83
C VAL A 21 -0.89 -23.02 21.63
N ILE A 22 -0.81 -22.97 22.96
CA ILE A 22 -1.99 -22.91 23.83
C ILE A 22 -2.73 -21.57 23.64
N GLY A 23 -1.99 -20.46 23.57
CA GLY A 23 -2.57 -19.13 23.37
C GLY A 23 -3.31 -18.98 22.04
N ALA A 24 -2.76 -19.53 20.95
CA ALA A 24 -3.38 -19.48 19.63
C ALA A 24 -4.72 -20.25 19.59
N ASN A 25 -4.81 -21.40 20.25
CA ASN A 25 -6.04 -22.22 20.27
C ASN A 25 -7.16 -21.64 21.15
N LEU A 26 -6.84 -20.77 22.11
CA LEU A 26 -7.83 -20.14 22.98
C LEU A 26 -8.47 -18.89 22.36
N LEU A 27 -7.82 -18.26 21.36
CA LEU A 27 -8.33 -17.05 20.72
C LEU A 27 -9.34 -17.32 19.58
N ASP A 28 -9.46 -18.57 19.10
CA ASP A 28 -10.26 -18.89 17.90
C ASP A 28 -11.73 -19.25 18.20
N LYS A 29 -12.17 -19.23 19.46
CA LYS A 29 -13.50 -19.75 19.86
C LYS A 29 -14.62 -18.75 20.05
N ASN A 30 -14.37 -17.44 20.04
CA ASN A 30 -15.43 -16.46 20.25
C ASN A 30 -15.31 -15.31 19.24
N SER A 31 -16.13 -15.36 18.18
CA SER A 31 -16.88 -14.22 17.63
C SER A 31 -17.33 -14.51 16.19
N LYS A 32 -18.44 -15.25 16.02
CA LYS A 32 -19.34 -15.00 14.90
C LYS A 32 -20.46 -14.11 15.42
N PRO A 33 -20.44 -12.79 15.21
CA PRO A 33 -21.62 -11.98 15.48
C PRO A 33 -22.74 -12.42 14.54
N ALA A 34 -23.87 -12.83 15.11
CA ALA A 34 -25.09 -13.04 14.37
C ALA A 34 -25.58 -11.67 13.85
N ILE A 35 -25.52 -11.48 12.54
CA ILE A 35 -26.03 -10.28 11.87
C ILE A 35 -27.56 -10.42 11.83
N ASN A 36 -28.26 -9.62 12.65
CA ASN A 36 -29.70 -9.42 12.52
C ASN A 36 -29.97 -8.47 11.34
N LEU A 37 -30.38 -9.04 10.21
CA LEU A 37 -30.89 -8.30 9.05
C LEU A 37 -32.34 -7.87 9.32
N ASN A 38 -32.52 -6.70 9.93
CA ASN A 38 -33.81 -6.03 9.95
C ASN A 38 -33.90 -5.11 8.72
N SER A 39 -34.48 -5.64 7.64
CA SER A 39 -34.54 -5.03 6.32
C SER A 39 -35.66 -4.00 6.20
N ASN A 40 -35.48 -2.84 6.84
CA ASN A 40 -36.20 -1.62 6.48
C ASN A 40 -35.19 -0.59 5.98
N SER A 41 -34.54 -0.90 4.86
CA SER A 41 -33.63 0.05 4.20
C SER A 41 -34.47 1.13 3.50
N PRO A 42 -34.22 2.42 3.78
CA PRO A 42 -34.80 3.50 3.01
C PRO A 42 -34.40 3.35 1.54
N VAL A 43 -35.34 3.65 0.64
CA VAL A 43 -35.14 3.66 -0.82
C VAL A 43 -34.04 4.67 -1.13
N THR A 44 -32.80 4.20 -1.18
CA THR A 44 -31.66 5.01 -1.63
C THR A 44 -31.84 5.23 -3.11
N ALA A 45 -32.15 6.48 -3.48
CA ALA A 45 -32.09 6.92 -4.86
C ALA A 45 -30.72 6.52 -5.41
N ASN A 46 -30.72 5.75 -6.50
CA ASN A 46 -29.49 5.36 -7.19
C ASN A 46 -28.84 6.64 -7.74
N VAL A 47 -27.93 7.22 -6.97
CA VAL A 47 -27.03 8.26 -7.48
C VAL A 47 -26.11 7.54 -8.46
N VAL A 48 -26.40 7.70 -9.76
CA VAL A 48 -25.53 7.24 -10.83
C VAL A 48 -24.32 8.16 -10.80
N TYR A 49 -23.25 7.70 -10.15
CA TYR A 49 -21.96 8.37 -10.20
C TYR A 49 -21.35 8.10 -11.57
N GLU A 50 -21.26 9.12 -12.41
CA GLU A 50 -20.42 9.03 -13.60
C GLU A 50 -18.97 8.80 -13.16
N PRO A 51 -18.29 7.77 -13.69
CA PRO A 51 -16.91 7.53 -13.35
C PRO A 51 -16.06 8.71 -13.83
N VAL A 52 -15.34 9.34 -12.90
CA VAL A 52 -14.42 10.43 -13.21
C VAL A 52 -13.38 9.90 -14.19
N LYS A 53 -13.37 10.42 -15.43
CA LYS A 53 -12.36 10.08 -16.42
C LYS A 53 -11.02 10.69 -16.01
N LEU A 54 -10.15 9.87 -15.45
CA LEU A 54 -8.81 10.26 -15.05
C LEU A 54 -7.91 10.50 -16.26
N THR A 55 -7.19 11.61 -16.22
CA THR A 55 -6.20 12.04 -17.21
C THR A 55 -4.94 12.50 -16.48
N LYS A 56 -3.82 12.67 -17.20
CA LYS A 56 -2.58 13.18 -16.62
C LYS A 56 -2.76 14.56 -15.96
N ASP A 57 -3.63 15.40 -16.53
CA ASP A 57 -3.88 16.76 -16.03
C ASP A 57 -4.65 16.79 -14.71
N ASN A 58 -5.62 15.88 -14.52
CA ASN A 58 -6.42 15.82 -13.29
C ASN A 58 -5.87 14.83 -12.25
N LEU A 59 -4.87 14.03 -12.62
CA LEU A 59 -4.25 13.02 -11.76
C LEU A 59 -3.75 13.58 -10.42
N PRO A 60 -3.06 14.75 -10.34
CA PRO A 60 -2.62 15.29 -9.05
C PRO A 60 -3.78 15.55 -8.09
N GLY A 61 -4.84 16.21 -8.58
CA GLY A 61 -6.02 16.52 -7.76
C GLY A 61 -6.76 15.25 -7.32
N PHE A 62 -6.87 14.27 -8.21
CA PHE A 62 -7.45 12.98 -7.87
C PHE A 62 -6.62 12.25 -6.81
N LEU A 63 -5.31 12.10 -6.99
CA LEU A 63 -4.44 11.43 -6.03
C LEU A 63 -4.50 12.12 -4.67
N GLN A 64 -4.44 13.45 -4.62
CA GLN A 64 -4.51 14.22 -3.38
C GLN A 64 -5.79 13.95 -2.58
N SER A 65 -6.91 13.61 -3.24
CA SER A 65 -8.16 13.25 -2.59
C SER A 65 -8.17 11.84 -1.97
N GLN A 66 -7.20 10.99 -2.33
CA GLN A 66 -7.14 9.61 -1.85
C GLN A 66 -6.69 9.55 -0.39
N ALA A 67 -7.33 8.68 0.40
CA ALA A 67 -6.96 8.44 1.79
C ALA A 67 -5.47 8.07 1.96
N LEU A 68 -4.92 7.33 0.99
CA LEU A 68 -3.50 6.94 0.93
C LEU A 68 -2.54 8.13 1.09
N ILE A 69 -2.84 9.26 0.44
CA ILE A 69 -1.96 10.43 0.44
C ILE A 69 -1.95 11.12 1.81
N ASN A 70 -3.01 10.99 2.58
CA ASN A 70 -3.09 11.51 3.95
C ASN A 70 -2.31 10.63 4.96
N ASP A 71 -2.07 9.37 4.61
CA ASP A 71 -1.32 8.41 5.44
C ASP A 71 0.20 8.50 5.24
N ILE A 72 0.67 9.27 4.25
CA ILE A 72 2.09 9.56 4.05
C ILE A 72 2.63 10.29 5.30
N PRO A 73 3.83 9.94 5.80
CA PRO A 73 4.47 10.63 6.92
C PRO A 73 4.81 12.08 6.55
N LYS A 74 4.87 12.99 7.53
CA LYS A 74 5.07 14.44 7.26
C LYS A 74 6.35 14.76 6.48
N ASN A 75 7.40 13.95 6.63
CA ASN A 75 8.67 14.06 5.93
C ASN A 75 8.85 12.97 4.87
N GLY A 76 7.77 12.33 4.45
CA GLY A 76 7.75 11.33 3.39
C GLY A 76 7.70 12.00 2.02
N VAL A 77 8.60 11.59 1.14
CA VAL A 77 8.64 12.06 -0.24
C VAL A 77 8.65 10.87 -1.18
N ILE A 78 7.58 10.74 -1.97
CA ILE A 78 7.43 9.71 -2.99
C ILE A 78 7.47 10.38 -4.37
N LEU A 79 8.28 9.89 -5.28
CA LEU A 79 8.33 10.33 -6.67
C LEU A 79 7.60 9.32 -7.56
N LEU A 80 6.47 9.70 -8.12
CA LEU A 80 5.75 8.91 -9.13
C LEU A 80 6.21 9.32 -10.53
N LYS A 81 6.70 8.37 -11.32
CA LYS A 81 7.14 8.57 -12.70
C LYS A 81 6.24 7.81 -13.67
N LEU A 82 5.69 8.51 -14.65
CA LEU A 82 4.95 7.91 -15.75
C LEU A 82 5.89 7.67 -16.94
N TYR A 83 5.73 6.52 -17.59
CA TYR A 83 6.48 6.21 -18.80
C TYR A 83 5.61 5.52 -19.86
N ASN A 84 6.08 5.54 -21.11
CA ASN A 84 5.50 4.79 -22.23
C ASN A 84 6.60 4.08 -23.04
N PHE A 85 6.18 3.32 -24.06
CA PHE A 85 7.06 2.66 -25.04
C PHE A 85 6.73 3.04 -26.50
N ASP A 86 6.18 4.24 -26.73
CA ASP A 86 5.68 4.62 -28.07
C ASP A 86 6.79 4.64 -29.14
N SER A 87 8.05 4.81 -28.72
CA SER A 87 9.23 4.75 -29.59
C SER A 87 9.87 3.36 -29.72
N GLY A 88 9.30 2.34 -29.07
CA GLY A 88 9.95 1.03 -28.88
C GLY A 88 10.99 1.00 -27.75
N SER A 89 11.23 2.13 -27.08
CA SER A 89 12.08 2.25 -25.88
C SER A 89 11.33 3.00 -24.78
N ARG A 90 11.74 2.81 -23.52
CA ARG A 90 11.12 3.47 -22.36
C ARG A 90 11.35 4.99 -22.45
N ILE A 91 10.27 5.76 -22.54
CA ILE A 91 10.29 7.23 -22.48
C ILE A 91 9.61 7.69 -21.19
N TRP A 92 10.29 8.51 -20.40
CA TRP A 92 9.69 9.18 -19.25
C TRP A 92 8.83 10.36 -19.71
N GLU A 93 7.58 10.42 -19.26
CA GLU A 93 6.62 11.45 -19.70
C GLU A 93 6.42 12.53 -18.64
N GLU A 94 5.90 12.14 -17.47
CA GLU A 94 5.56 13.06 -16.39
C GLU A 94 6.01 12.52 -15.04
N ASN A 95 6.38 13.43 -14.15
CA ASN A 95 6.76 13.13 -12.79
C ASN A 95 5.84 13.88 -11.82
N TYR A 96 5.50 13.23 -10.72
CA TYR A 96 4.72 13.82 -9.64
C TYR A 96 5.42 13.58 -8.31
N VAL A 97 5.62 14.66 -7.57
CA VAL A 97 6.10 14.62 -6.19
C VAL A 97 4.88 14.50 -5.29
N ILE A 98 4.85 13.42 -4.53
CA ILE A 98 3.77 13.06 -3.61
C ILE A 98 4.30 13.19 -2.19
N GLU A 99 3.69 14.09 -1.45
CA GLU A 99 3.94 14.35 -0.03
C GLU A 99 2.63 14.19 0.74
N LYS A 100 2.69 14.28 2.07
CA LYS A 100 1.48 14.23 2.88
C LYS A 100 0.49 15.32 2.44
N ALA A 101 -0.70 14.89 2.02
CA ALA A 101 -1.80 15.75 1.56
C ALA A 101 -1.45 16.69 0.38
N SER A 102 -0.38 16.42 -0.37
CA SER A 102 0.08 17.28 -1.47
C SER A 102 0.60 16.42 -2.63
N VAL A 103 0.11 16.69 -3.83
CA VAL A 103 0.59 16.07 -5.06
C VAL A 103 0.85 17.16 -6.07
N LYS A 104 2.08 17.24 -6.59
CA LYS A 104 2.49 18.29 -7.52
C LYS A 104 3.25 17.68 -8.68
N LYS A 105 3.01 18.18 -9.90
CA LYS A 105 3.84 17.84 -11.05
C LYS A 105 5.24 18.42 -10.85
N GLY A 106 6.28 17.62 -11.05
CA GLY A 106 7.66 18.05 -10.82
C GLY A 106 8.60 16.90 -10.52
N SER A 107 9.85 17.25 -10.23
CA SER A 107 10.89 16.30 -9.79
C SER A 107 11.43 16.73 -8.43
N VAL A 108 12.06 15.80 -7.72
CA VAL A 108 12.70 16.04 -6.45
C VAL A 108 13.98 15.22 -6.37
N ASP A 109 15.02 15.81 -5.78
CA ASP A 109 16.26 15.10 -5.51
C ASP A 109 16.10 14.23 -4.25
N ASN A 110 16.64 13.02 -4.29
CA ASN A 110 16.65 12.08 -3.15
C ASN A 110 15.25 11.77 -2.55
N PRO A 111 14.27 11.31 -3.36
CA PRO A 111 13.01 10.82 -2.82
C PRO A 111 13.25 9.57 -1.94
N ASP A 112 12.37 9.32 -0.97
CA ASP A 112 12.44 8.08 -0.18
C ASP A 112 12.12 6.87 -1.06
N VAL A 113 11.12 7.04 -1.93
CA VAL A 113 10.56 6.01 -2.80
C VAL A 113 10.37 6.58 -4.20
N ILE A 114 10.76 5.81 -5.21
CA ILE A 114 10.44 6.05 -6.61
C ILE A 114 9.45 4.97 -7.07
N LEU A 115 8.26 5.41 -7.46
CA LEU A 115 7.27 4.57 -8.13
C LEU A 115 7.35 4.86 -9.62
N SER A 116 7.38 3.83 -10.45
CA SER A 116 7.25 3.98 -11.90
C SER A 116 6.09 3.16 -12.41
N ILE A 117 5.27 3.73 -13.29
CA ILE A 117 4.13 3.02 -13.87
C ILE A 117 3.93 3.43 -15.32
N HIS A 118 3.55 2.47 -16.17
CA HIS A 118 3.19 2.75 -17.55
C HIS A 118 1.97 3.69 -17.60
N SER A 119 2.00 4.73 -18.43
CA SER A 119 0.97 5.76 -18.45
C SER A 119 -0.41 5.29 -18.92
N LYS A 120 -0.46 4.16 -19.63
CA LYS A 120 -1.71 3.46 -19.96
C LYS A 120 -2.63 3.17 -18.76
N TYR A 121 -2.09 3.11 -17.54
CA TYR A 121 -2.87 2.85 -16.32
C TYR A 121 -3.47 4.11 -15.67
N VAL A 122 -3.21 5.31 -16.21
CA VAL A 122 -3.65 6.57 -15.58
C VAL A 122 -5.17 6.61 -15.41
N SER A 123 -5.92 6.16 -16.41
CA SER A 123 -7.39 6.10 -16.37
C SER A 123 -7.92 5.15 -15.29
N GLU A 124 -7.15 4.11 -14.96
CA GLU A 124 -7.51 3.04 -14.04
C GLU A 124 -7.12 3.37 -12.59
N LEU A 125 -6.29 4.40 -12.36
CA LEU A 125 -5.90 4.82 -11.01
C LEU A 125 -7.08 5.28 -10.14
N GLY A 126 -8.28 5.43 -10.74
CA GLY A 126 -9.56 5.53 -10.04
C GLY A 126 -9.75 4.43 -9.00
N ASP A 127 -9.31 3.22 -9.34
CA ASP A 127 -9.16 2.09 -8.44
C ASP A 127 -7.66 1.81 -8.25
N PHE A 128 -7.02 2.71 -7.50
CA PHE A 128 -5.56 2.75 -7.34
C PHE A 128 -4.97 1.36 -7.05
N CYS A 129 -5.51 0.64 -6.08
CA CYS A 129 -4.95 -0.65 -5.67
C CYS A 129 -5.05 -1.72 -6.75
N ASN A 130 -6.16 -1.79 -7.49
CA ASN A 130 -6.29 -2.76 -8.59
C ASN A 130 -5.45 -2.36 -9.80
N ALA A 131 -5.32 -1.07 -10.09
CA ALA A 131 -4.43 -0.56 -11.14
C ALA A 131 -2.96 -0.91 -10.85
N ILE A 132 -2.47 -0.67 -9.62
CA ILE A 132 -1.09 -1.03 -9.25
C ILE A 132 -0.85 -2.53 -9.32
N LYS A 133 -1.79 -3.35 -8.83
CA LYS A 133 -1.68 -4.82 -8.90
C LYS A 133 -1.63 -5.33 -10.34
N THR A 134 -2.51 -4.81 -11.19
CA THR A 134 -2.55 -5.16 -12.62
C THR A 134 -1.27 -4.73 -13.32
N ALA A 135 -0.83 -3.49 -13.11
CA ALA A 135 0.41 -2.98 -13.67
C ALA A 135 1.62 -3.84 -13.26
N ARG A 136 1.70 -4.23 -11.99
CA ARG A 136 2.74 -5.14 -11.52
C ARG A 136 2.68 -6.52 -12.17
N ALA A 137 1.49 -7.12 -12.25
CA ALA A 137 1.34 -8.44 -12.87
C ALA A 137 1.82 -8.45 -14.33
N ASN A 138 1.72 -7.31 -15.01
CA ASN A 138 2.18 -7.10 -16.37
C ASN A 138 3.64 -6.62 -16.48
N GLY A 139 4.38 -6.47 -15.38
CA GLY A 139 5.75 -5.93 -15.38
C GLY A 139 5.83 -4.42 -15.67
N ASP A 140 4.69 -3.73 -15.64
CA ASP A 140 4.56 -2.30 -15.95
C ASP A 140 4.70 -1.38 -14.72
N PHE A 141 4.94 -1.94 -13.54
CA PHE A 141 5.11 -1.20 -12.30
C PHE A 141 6.49 -1.46 -11.68
N GLY A 142 7.22 -0.39 -11.37
CA GLY A 142 8.49 -0.44 -10.66
C GLY A 142 8.42 0.26 -9.30
N PHE A 143 9.16 -0.28 -8.34
CA PHE A 143 9.31 0.26 -6.99
C PHE A 143 10.79 0.28 -6.63
N GLU A 144 11.31 1.46 -6.30
CA GLU A 144 12.70 1.65 -5.86
C GLU A 144 12.70 2.47 -4.57
N SER A 145 13.61 2.16 -3.64
CA SER A 145 13.77 2.87 -2.37
C SER A 145 15.25 3.10 -2.10
N GLY A 146 15.61 4.33 -1.74
CA GLY A 146 16.96 4.65 -1.25
C GLY A 146 17.20 4.25 0.20
N MET A 147 16.14 3.85 0.91
CA MET A 147 16.17 3.42 2.31
C MET A 147 16.21 1.89 2.42
N SER A 148 16.75 1.39 3.53
CA SER A 148 16.60 -0.03 3.89
C SER A 148 15.12 -0.37 4.12
N GLU A 149 14.74 -1.61 3.84
CA GLU A 149 13.35 -2.08 3.96
C GLU A 149 12.78 -1.85 5.36
N ALA A 150 13.55 -2.14 6.42
CA ALA A 150 13.13 -1.89 7.80
C ALA A 150 12.90 -0.39 8.09
N ALA A 151 13.76 0.49 7.59
CA ALA A 151 13.61 1.93 7.77
C ALA A 151 12.40 2.46 6.99
N LEU A 152 12.16 1.93 5.79
CA LEU A 152 11.00 2.24 4.98
C LEU A 152 9.71 1.81 5.69
N LEU A 153 9.59 0.56 6.12
CA LEU A 153 8.43 0.03 6.85
C LEU A 153 8.13 0.85 8.11
N TRP A 154 9.18 1.24 8.85
CA TRP A 154 9.03 2.07 10.04
C TRP A 154 8.54 3.49 9.72
N LYS A 155 9.16 4.15 8.73
CA LYS A 155 8.79 5.52 8.30
C LYS A 155 7.38 5.55 7.73
N TYR A 156 7.03 4.56 6.92
CA TYR A 156 5.76 4.44 6.20
C TYR A 156 4.72 3.56 6.91
N LYS A 157 4.86 3.33 8.22
CA LYS A 157 3.97 2.47 9.01
C LYS A 157 2.47 2.79 8.86
N GLY A 158 2.11 4.07 8.66
CA GLY A 158 0.73 4.51 8.44
C GLY A 158 0.13 4.02 7.11
N MET A 159 0.99 3.79 6.11
CA MET A 159 0.60 3.27 4.80
C MET A 159 0.58 1.74 4.73
N MET A 160 0.91 1.03 5.82
CA MET A 160 0.96 -0.43 5.84
C MET A 160 -0.39 -1.10 5.55
N LYS A 161 -1.50 -0.39 5.79
CA LYS A 161 -2.83 -0.87 5.39
C LYS A 161 -2.99 -1.02 3.87
N TYR A 162 -2.11 -0.41 3.07
CA TYR A 162 -2.08 -0.53 1.61
C TYR A 162 -0.95 -1.43 1.09
N LYS A 163 -0.23 -2.16 1.96
CA LYS A 163 0.90 -3.03 1.56
C LYS A 163 0.51 -4.01 0.44
N ASN A 164 -0.72 -4.53 0.49
CA ASN A 164 -1.26 -5.48 -0.48
C ASN A 164 -1.43 -4.86 -1.88
N CYS A 165 -1.55 -3.53 -1.99
CA CYS A 165 -1.63 -2.83 -3.27
C CYS A 165 -0.24 -2.78 -3.93
N PHE A 166 0.79 -2.60 -3.12
CA PHE A 166 2.18 -2.64 -3.52
C PHE A 166 2.81 -4.02 -3.37
N GLY A 167 2.01 -5.11 -3.25
CA GLY A 167 2.47 -6.50 -3.06
C GLY A 167 3.72 -6.65 -2.22
N LEU A 168 3.73 -5.98 -1.06
CA LEU A 168 4.70 -6.08 0.03
C LEU A 168 4.10 -6.90 1.17
#